data_AF-A0A494Y3T6-F1
#
_entry.id   AF-A0A494Y3T6-F1
#
_cell.length_a   1.000
_cell.length_b   1.000
_cell.length_c   1.000
_cell.angle_alpha   90.00
_cell.angle_beta   90.00
_cell.angle_gamma   90.00
#
_symmetry.space_group_name_H-M   'P 1'
#
loop_
_entity.id
_entity.type
_entity.pdbx_description
1 polymer ?
#
loop_
_entity_poly.entity_id
_entity_poly.type
_entity_poly.pdbx_seq_one_letter_code
_entity_poly.pdbx_strand_id
1 'polypeptide(L)'
;MLLDTGAAFAILGHEGGLTPRPLTPEVEAGWLKRGVIRAPTADGAMSVSMPSQDRVLKVGVFPGVQIQKWRIAAGQPALQADIGQFASATDVRFDGVVGIESMRALTWRADYVSGTLSAYGDEAPAHDWQQCVFMTFGSDAGLPMIDAGLDGGEAGQLGIDTGDSADLQLGREAFEWLRAGRRFSAMGLASSSDASSQIRHEPSGLLSGVSIGQRMMPKLEVTPVDPFPQHVGLGLLSKMDRVELDFRHFRFCFDMPAKPVDSKVSWVGAALVRAQDGYPIVCSRSRRTGGSRVAASKQKTC
;
A
#
# COMPACT_ATOMS: atom_id res chain seq x y z
N MET A 1 11.90 1.92 -5.84
CA MET A 1 10.97 2.56 -4.90
C MET A 1 9.69 1.77 -4.83
N LEU A 2 9.08 1.72 -3.65
CA LEU A 2 7.73 1.20 -3.40
C LEU A 2 6.71 2.34 -3.36
N LEU A 3 5.48 2.08 -3.76
CA LEU A 3 4.35 3.00 -3.57
C LEU A 3 3.47 2.48 -2.45
N ASP A 4 3.25 3.29 -1.43
CA ASP A 4 2.56 2.88 -0.22
C ASP A 4 1.62 4.01 0.23
N THR A 5 0.34 3.80 -0.02
CA THR A 5 -0.70 4.75 0.40
C THR A 5 -0.99 4.69 1.90
N GLY A 6 -0.57 3.65 2.62
CA GLY A 6 -0.62 3.54 4.08
C GLY A 6 0.53 4.25 4.79
N ALA A 7 1.65 4.48 4.11
CA ALA A 7 2.71 5.34 4.60
C ALA A 7 2.35 6.83 4.41
N ALA A 8 2.22 7.58 5.51
CA ALA A 8 1.96 9.02 5.45
C ALA A 8 3.06 9.79 4.70
N PHE A 9 4.32 9.50 5.05
CA PHE A 9 5.51 10.15 4.49
C PHE A 9 6.36 9.16 3.70
N ALA A 10 7.20 9.69 2.81
CA ALA A 10 8.22 8.87 2.15
C ALA A 10 9.20 8.30 3.19
N ILE A 11 9.66 7.06 3.00
CA ILE A 11 10.65 6.40 3.85
C ILE A 11 11.84 6.00 2.97
N LEU A 12 13.00 6.60 3.19
CA LEU A 12 14.15 6.46 2.30
C LEU A 12 15.38 5.91 3.03
N GLY A 13 16.22 5.22 2.27
CA GLY A 13 17.41 4.54 2.78
C GLY A 13 18.54 5.50 3.17
N HIS A 14 19.39 5.07 4.11
CA HIS A 14 20.64 5.78 4.42
C HIS A 14 21.68 5.62 3.30
N GLU A 15 21.74 4.45 2.68
CA GLU A 15 22.77 4.08 1.69
C GLU A 15 22.20 3.84 0.27
N GLY A 16 20.90 4.07 0.08
CA GLY A 16 20.22 3.87 -1.21
C GLY A 16 20.48 5.01 -2.21
N GLY A 17 20.03 4.83 -3.46
CA GLY A 17 20.10 5.90 -4.48
C GLY A 17 19.25 7.13 -4.18
N LEU A 18 18.42 7.09 -3.14
CA LEU A 18 17.61 8.19 -2.62
C LEU A 18 17.79 8.30 -1.11
N THR A 19 18.28 9.45 -0.66
CA THR A 19 18.50 9.76 0.76
C THR A 19 17.74 11.04 1.12
N PRO A 20 17.06 11.12 2.27
CA PRO A 20 16.47 12.37 2.73
C PRO A 20 17.55 13.43 2.92
N ARG A 21 17.26 14.66 2.50
CA ARG A 21 18.11 15.81 2.83
C ARG A 21 17.88 16.21 4.30
N PRO A 22 18.88 16.74 5.02
CA PRO A 22 18.68 17.19 6.39
C PRO A 22 17.52 18.18 6.52
N LEU A 23 16.72 18.02 7.57
CA LEU A 23 15.69 18.98 7.94
C LEU A 23 16.35 20.25 8.50
N THR A 24 15.98 21.42 7.97
CA THR A 24 16.46 22.70 8.52
C THR A 24 15.42 23.29 9.48
N PRO A 25 15.83 24.14 10.45
CA PRO A 25 14.90 24.77 11.40
C PRO A 25 13.78 25.58 10.72
N GLU A 26 14.07 26.22 9.58
CA GLU A 26 13.08 27.00 8.82
C GLU A 26 12.01 26.10 8.21
N VAL A 27 12.41 24.94 7.69
CA VAL A 27 11.48 23.95 7.12
C VAL A 27 10.62 23.35 8.22
N GLU A 28 11.23 22.99 9.36
CA GLU A 28 10.54 22.48 10.54
C GLU A 28 9.49 23.47 11.06
N ALA A 29 9.87 24.74 11.24
CA ALA A 29 8.95 25.80 11.67
C ALA A 29 7.78 25.96 10.68
N GLY A 30 8.06 25.87 9.37
CA GLY A 30 7.03 25.88 8.33
C GLY A 30 6.09 24.67 8.40
N TRP A 31 6.59 23.49 8.76
CA TRP A 31 5.79 22.27 8.89
C TRP A 31 4.91 22.30 10.15
N LEU A 32 5.44 22.79 11.28
CA LEU A 32 4.68 23.02 12.50
C LEU A 32 3.51 23.98 12.24
N LYS A 33 3.79 25.13 11.59
CA LYS A 33 2.77 26.12 11.27
C LYS A 33 1.65 25.57 10.38
N ARG A 34 1.97 24.62 9.50
CA ARG A 34 1.01 23.96 8.59
C ARG A 34 0.34 22.72 9.18
N GLY A 35 0.70 22.31 10.39
CA GLY A 35 0.19 21.09 11.03
C GLY A 35 0.70 19.79 10.38
N VAL A 36 1.76 19.85 9.57
CA VAL A 36 2.37 18.67 8.94
C VAL A 36 3.06 17.80 10.01
N ILE A 37 3.68 18.43 11.00
CA ILE A 37 4.15 17.80 12.24
C ILE A 37 3.48 18.48 13.42
N ARG A 38 3.21 17.73 14.48
CA ARG A 38 2.46 18.23 15.66
C ARG A 38 3.36 18.82 16.76
N ALA A 39 4.64 18.48 16.75
CA ALA A 39 5.63 18.95 17.73
C ALA A 39 7.02 19.04 17.08
N PRO A 40 7.93 19.87 17.62
CA PRO A 40 9.31 19.92 17.16
C PRO A 40 9.97 18.53 17.20
N THR A 41 10.82 18.27 16.22
CA THR A 41 11.63 17.06 16.09
C THR A 41 12.93 17.24 16.87
N ALA A 42 13.07 16.54 18.00
CA ALA A 42 14.30 16.59 18.79
C ALA A 42 15.46 16.06 17.92
N ASP A 43 16.50 16.87 17.72
CA ASP A 43 17.65 16.57 16.87
C ASP A 43 17.30 16.13 15.43
N GLY A 44 16.19 16.65 14.90
CA GLY A 44 15.72 16.28 13.56
C GLY A 44 15.21 14.83 13.50
N ALA A 45 14.76 14.26 14.60
CA ALA A 45 14.18 12.93 14.67
C ALA A 45 12.75 12.96 15.23
N MET A 46 11.95 11.98 14.84
CA MET A 46 10.59 11.79 15.35
C MET A 46 10.36 10.36 15.82
N SER A 47 9.59 10.22 16.90
CA SER A 47 9.07 8.91 17.29
C SER A 47 7.94 8.53 16.33
N VAL A 48 8.06 7.36 15.73
CA VAL A 48 7.05 6.74 14.88
C VAL A 48 6.58 5.49 15.59
N SER A 49 5.30 5.46 15.94
CA SER A 49 4.69 4.27 16.50
C SER A 49 4.48 3.25 15.41
N MET A 50 5.21 2.14 15.50
CA MET A 50 5.00 0.96 14.66
C MET A 50 4.19 -0.07 15.46
N PRO A 51 3.47 -0.99 14.79
CA PRO A 51 2.68 -2.01 15.47
C PRO A 51 3.45 -2.87 16.48
N SER A 52 4.78 -2.98 16.36
CA SER A 52 5.62 -3.81 17.24
C SER A 52 6.43 -3.01 18.26
N GLN A 53 6.78 -1.76 17.97
CA GLN A 53 7.56 -0.90 18.84
C GLN A 53 7.59 0.54 18.32
N ASP A 54 7.72 1.51 19.22
CA ASP A 54 8.07 2.87 18.83
C ASP A 54 9.51 2.90 18.28
N ARG A 55 9.71 3.57 17.15
CA ARG A 55 11.04 3.78 16.56
C ARG A 55 11.31 5.27 16.43
N VAL A 56 12.51 5.68 16.79
CA VAL A 56 12.98 7.03 16.49
C VAL A 56 13.61 7.03 15.12
N LEU A 57 13.01 7.75 14.17
CA LEU A 57 13.49 7.89 12.80
C LEU A 57 13.95 9.33 12.57
N LYS A 58 15.07 9.49 11.86
CA LYS A 58 15.50 10.83 11.43
C LYS A 58 14.51 11.36 10.40
N VAL A 59 14.12 12.60 10.58
CA VAL A 59 13.28 13.36 9.68
C VAL A 59 14.17 14.16 8.75
N GLY A 60 13.81 14.14 7.48
CA GLY A 60 14.47 14.91 6.45
C GLY A 60 13.48 15.37 5.39
N VAL A 61 14.04 15.93 4.34
CA VAL A 61 13.30 16.47 3.20
C VAL A 61 13.47 15.53 2.02
N PHE A 62 12.35 15.12 1.43
CA PHE A 62 12.32 14.31 0.23
C PHE A 62 13.17 14.97 -0.88
N PRO A 63 14.13 14.24 -1.50
CA PRO A 63 15.04 14.79 -2.52
C PRO A 63 14.33 15.07 -3.85
N GLY A 64 13.07 14.66 -4.00
CA GLY A 64 12.35 14.67 -5.25
C GLY A 64 12.72 13.47 -6.12
N VAL A 65 11.82 13.05 -6.99
CA VAL A 65 12.07 11.93 -7.89
C VAL A 65 11.37 12.14 -9.22
N GLN A 66 12.05 11.73 -10.29
CA GLN A 66 11.49 11.67 -11.62
C GLN A 66 10.84 10.30 -11.84
N ILE A 67 9.60 10.31 -12.32
CA ILE A 67 8.77 9.16 -12.61
C ILE A 67 8.28 9.28 -14.04
N GLN A 68 8.89 8.50 -14.95
CA GLN A 68 8.71 8.69 -16.40
C GLN A 68 9.03 10.14 -16.79
N LYS A 69 8.12 10.84 -17.49
CA LYS A 69 8.24 12.28 -17.78
C LYS A 69 7.78 13.19 -16.63
N TRP A 70 7.22 12.63 -15.56
CA TRP A 70 6.65 13.39 -14.44
C TRP A 70 7.58 13.48 -13.25
N ARG A 71 7.32 14.44 -12.37
CA ARG A 71 8.17 14.70 -11.21
C ARG A 71 7.35 14.82 -9.94
N ILE A 72 7.81 14.14 -8.90
CA ILE A 72 7.48 14.47 -7.52
C ILE A 72 8.52 15.49 -7.05
N ALA A 73 8.05 16.68 -6.67
CA ALA A 73 8.92 17.77 -6.25
C ALA A 73 9.69 17.42 -4.96
N ALA A 74 10.90 17.97 -4.85
CA ALA A 74 11.62 17.94 -3.58
C ALA A 74 10.93 18.87 -2.57
N GLY A 75 11.11 18.64 -1.27
CA GLY A 75 10.60 19.57 -0.23
C GLY A 75 9.57 18.98 0.72
N GLN A 76 9.00 17.81 0.40
CA GLN A 76 8.03 17.12 1.25
C GLN A 76 8.72 16.38 2.42
N PRO A 77 7.98 16.05 3.50
CA PRO A 77 8.53 15.24 4.58
C PRO A 77 8.96 13.85 4.13
N ALA A 78 10.12 13.43 4.61
CA ALA A 78 10.63 12.08 4.44
C ALA A 78 11.26 11.60 5.74
N LEU A 79 11.14 10.30 5.99
CA LEU A 79 11.79 9.59 7.09
C LEU A 79 13.00 8.85 6.55
N GLN A 80 14.06 8.84 7.34
CA GLN A 80 15.23 8.03 7.07
C GLN A 80 15.13 6.73 7.87
N ALA A 81 15.21 5.61 7.17
CA ALA A 81 15.20 4.28 7.77
C ALA A 81 16.29 3.39 7.14
N ASP A 82 16.72 2.38 7.89
CA ASP A 82 17.50 1.28 7.32
C ASP A 82 16.56 0.35 6.53
N ILE A 83 16.40 0.65 5.24
CA ILE A 83 15.59 -0.15 4.32
C ILE A 83 16.28 -1.44 3.88
N GLY A 84 17.58 -1.62 4.20
CA GLY A 84 18.34 -2.82 3.85
C GLY A 84 17.77 -4.06 4.54
N GLN A 85 17.31 -3.93 5.79
CA GLN A 85 16.62 -5.00 6.50
C GLN A 85 15.34 -5.43 5.78
N PHE A 86 14.52 -4.48 5.32
CA PHE A 86 13.27 -4.77 4.61
C PHE A 86 13.52 -5.38 3.22
N ALA A 87 14.54 -4.89 2.50
CA ALA A 87 14.97 -5.45 1.22
C ALA A 87 15.49 -6.89 1.36
N SER A 88 16.19 -7.19 2.46
CA SER A 88 16.71 -8.55 2.73
C SER A 88 15.62 -9.59 3.00
N ALA A 89 14.51 -9.18 3.62
CA ALA A 89 13.38 -10.07 3.91
C ALA A 89 12.56 -10.40 2.65
N THR A 90 12.54 -9.49 1.68
CA THR A 90 11.67 -9.59 0.48
C THR A 90 12.41 -10.02 -0.79
N ASP A 91 13.75 -10.12 -0.76
CA ASP A 91 14.63 -10.34 -1.93
C ASP A 91 14.40 -9.29 -3.05
N VAL A 92 13.82 -8.15 -2.69
CA VAL A 92 13.54 -7.02 -3.57
C VAL A 92 14.37 -5.83 -3.09
N ARG A 93 15.30 -5.36 -3.94
CA ARG A 93 16.02 -4.11 -3.68
C ARG A 93 15.15 -2.93 -4.11
N PHE A 94 14.93 -1.99 -3.20
CA PHE A 94 14.28 -0.72 -3.51
C PHE A 94 14.97 0.42 -2.77
N ASP A 95 14.95 1.62 -3.36
CA ASP A 95 15.63 2.81 -2.80
C ASP A 95 14.83 3.54 -1.70
N GLY A 96 13.61 3.08 -1.44
CA GLY A 96 12.70 3.65 -0.45
C GLY A 96 11.23 3.48 -0.84
N VAL A 97 10.36 3.99 0.02
CA VAL A 97 8.90 4.01 -0.08
C VAL A 97 8.44 5.44 -0.35
N VAL A 98 7.55 5.62 -1.31
CA VAL A 98 6.86 6.89 -1.59
C VAL A 98 5.51 6.82 -0.88
N GLY A 99 5.33 7.66 0.14
CA GLY A 99 4.10 7.75 0.91
C GLY A 99 3.01 8.58 0.24
N ILE A 100 1.81 8.54 0.81
CA ILE A 100 0.60 9.15 0.25
C ILE A 100 0.75 10.66 -0.03
N GLU A 101 1.42 11.42 0.85
CA GLU A 101 1.62 12.86 0.66
C GLU A 101 2.42 13.18 -0.61
N SER A 102 3.34 12.28 -1.01
CA SER A 102 4.06 12.37 -2.28
C SER A 102 3.26 11.81 -3.44
N MET A 103 2.54 10.71 -3.24
CA MET A 103 1.74 10.08 -4.28
C MET A 103 0.63 11.00 -4.80
N ARG A 104 0.00 11.80 -3.94
CA ARG A 104 -1.09 12.73 -4.33
C ARG A 104 -0.72 13.75 -5.41
N ALA A 105 0.58 13.97 -5.67
CA ALA A 105 1.03 14.87 -6.72
C ALA A 105 0.73 14.38 -8.15
N LEU A 106 0.50 13.06 -8.32
CA LEU A 106 0.33 12.41 -9.62
C LEU A 106 -0.89 11.48 -9.60
N THR A 107 -1.51 11.26 -10.75
CA THR A 107 -2.44 10.13 -10.93
C THR A 107 -1.63 8.86 -11.19
N TRP A 108 -1.98 7.75 -10.55
CA TRP A 108 -1.27 6.49 -10.69
C TRP A 108 -2.15 5.44 -11.33
N ARG A 109 -1.65 4.77 -12.36
CA ARG A 109 -2.34 3.68 -13.04
C ARG A 109 -1.50 2.41 -13.01
N ALA A 110 -2.02 1.37 -12.39
CA ALA A 110 -1.48 0.02 -12.48
C ALA A 110 -2.28 -0.74 -13.55
N ASP A 111 -1.60 -1.23 -14.57
CA ASP A 111 -2.15 -2.11 -15.60
C ASP A 111 -1.50 -3.48 -15.44
N TYR A 112 -2.22 -4.39 -14.79
CA TYR A 112 -1.75 -5.73 -14.49
C TYR A 112 -1.72 -6.62 -15.75
N VAL A 113 -2.54 -6.32 -16.75
CA VAL A 113 -2.55 -7.05 -18.04
C VAL A 113 -1.25 -6.86 -18.82
N SER A 114 -0.73 -5.63 -18.83
CA SER A 114 0.54 -5.27 -19.46
C SER A 114 1.74 -5.33 -18.50
N GLY A 115 1.49 -5.48 -17.20
CA GLY A 115 2.50 -5.47 -16.15
C GLY A 115 3.15 -4.08 -15.95
N THR A 116 2.42 -3.00 -16.24
CA THR A 116 2.97 -1.64 -16.21
C THR A 116 2.36 -0.78 -15.11
N LEU A 117 3.21 0.01 -14.46
CA LEU A 117 2.79 1.10 -13.58
C LEU A 117 3.14 2.44 -14.24
N SER A 118 2.15 3.30 -14.37
CA SER A 118 2.29 4.63 -14.96
C SER A 118 1.85 5.72 -14.00
N ALA A 119 2.42 6.91 -14.18
CA ALA A 119 2.04 8.10 -13.45
C ALA A 119 1.71 9.23 -14.42
N TYR A 120 0.83 10.15 -14.01
CA TYR A 120 0.40 11.28 -14.82
C TYR A 120 0.37 12.56 -13.98
N GLY A 121 1.13 13.56 -14.42
CA GLY A 121 1.15 14.91 -13.85
C GLY A 121 0.27 15.88 -14.63
N ASP A 122 -0.37 15.45 -15.72
CA ASP A 122 -1.43 16.11 -16.48
C ASP A 122 -2.70 15.24 -16.44
N GLU A 123 -3.62 15.44 -17.37
CA GLU A 123 -4.78 14.56 -17.51
C GLU A 123 -4.32 13.16 -17.97
N ALA A 124 -4.66 12.13 -17.18
CA ALA A 124 -4.37 10.76 -17.55
C ALA A 124 -5.11 10.38 -18.85
N PRO A 125 -4.53 9.55 -19.73
CA PRO A 125 -5.18 9.13 -20.97
C PRO A 125 -6.58 8.57 -20.69
N ALA A 126 -7.56 9.02 -21.47
CA ALA A 126 -8.94 8.55 -21.33
C ALA A 126 -8.99 7.02 -21.39
N HIS A 127 -9.76 6.44 -20.48
CA HIS A 127 -9.99 5.00 -20.38
C HIS A 127 -11.45 4.80 -19.96
N ASP A 128 -12.15 3.89 -20.64
CA ASP A 128 -13.55 3.58 -20.36
C ASP A 128 -13.62 2.57 -19.20
N TRP A 129 -13.45 3.11 -17.99
CA TRP A 129 -13.41 2.32 -16.76
C TRP A 129 -14.74 1.59 -16.51
N GLN A 130 -14.67 0.31 -16.17
CA GLN A 130 -15.85 -0.45 -15.78
C GLN A 130 -16.53 0.10 -14.51
N GLN A 131 -15.75 0.72 -13.62
CA GLN A 131 -16.22 1.36 -12.40
C GLN A 131 -15.27 2.50 -12.01
N CYS A 132 -15.85 3.61 -11.58
CA CYS A 132 -15.18 4.63 -10.79
C CYS A 132 -16.00 4.90 -9.53
N VAL A 133 -15.35 5.06 -8.39
CA VAL A 133 -15.97 5.47 -7.12
C VAL A 133 -15.27 6.72 -6.60
N PHE A 134 -16.03 7.53 -5.85
CA PHE A 134 -15.47 8.68 -5.19
C PHE A 134 -14.52 8.24 -4.08
N MET A 135 -13.40 8.92 -3.98
CA MET A 135 -12.35 8.66 -3.01
C MET A 135 -12.27 9.82 -2.03
N THR A 136 -12.37 9.53 -0.74
CA THR A 136 -12.19 10.51 0.33
C THR A 136 -10.86 10.28 1.03
N PHE A 137 -10.51 11.14 1.99
CA PHE A 137 -9.36 10.94 2.86
C PHE A 137 -9.85 10.96 4.30
N GLY A 138 -9.58 9.88 5.04
CA GLY A 138 -9.91 9.81 6.46
C GLY A 138 -9.07 10.79 7.29
N SER A 139 -9.62 11.31 8.38
CA SER A 139 -8.94 12.28 9.26
C SER A 139 -7.73 11.72 10.00
N ASP A 140 -7.68 10.41 10.23
CA ASP A 140 -6.79 9.83 11.24
C ASP A 140 -5.57 9.09 10.65
N ALA A 141 -5.67 8.57 9.42
CA ALA A 141 -4.59 7.83 8.76
C ALA A 141 -4.13 8.44 7.42
N GLY A 142 -4.85 9.42 6.87
CA GLY A 142 -4.52 10.01 5.57
C GLY A 142 -4.65 9.04 4.37
N LEU A 143 -5.10 7.81 4.61
CA LEU A 143 -5.38 6.81 3.58
C LEU A 143 -6.46 7.32 2.62
N PRO A 144 -6.32 7.03 1.31
CA PRO A 144 -7.43 7.15 0.39
C PRO A 144 -8.52 6.13 0.76
N MET A 145 -9.73 6.60 0.98
CA MET A 145 -10.88 5.82 1.41
C MET A 145 -11.92 5.72 0.30
N ILE A 146 -12.50 4.55 0.10
CA ILE A 146 -13.60 4.31 -0.84
C ILE A 146 -14.79 3.67 -0.12
N ASP A 147 -15.99 3.96 -0.58
CA ASP A 147 -17.18 3.29 -0.04
C ASP A 147 -17.27 1.84 -0.59
N ALA A 148 -17.53 0.90 0.31
CA ALA A 148 -17.74 -0.50 -0.03
C ALA A 148 -18.97 -1.06 0.68
N GLY A 149 -19.73 -1.88 -0.03
CA GLY A 149 -20.88 -2.60 0.52
C GLY A 149 -20.50 -4.02 0.95
N LEU A 150 -21.13 -4.51 2.03
CA LEU A 150 -21.07 -5.90 2.43
C LEU A 150 -22.48 -6.50 2.46
N ASP A 151 -22.70 -7.62 1.80
CA ASP A 151 -24.00 -8.31 1.80
C ASP A 151 -24.49 -8.57 3.24
N GLY A 152 -25.65 -7.99 3.57
CA GLY A 152 -26.32 -8.17 4.86
C GLY A 152 -25.81 -7.31 6.02
N GLY A 153 -25.12 -6.19 5.75
CA GLY A 153 -24.65 -5.24 6.78
C GLY A 153 -24.47 -3.81 6.24
N GLU A 154 -24.07 -2.88 7.12
CA GLU A 154 -23.78 -1.50 6.69
C GLU A 154 -22.56 -1.44 5.78
N ALA A 155 -22.67 -0.57 4.77
CA ALA A 155 -21.56 -0.16 3.93
C ALA A 155 -20.49 0.52 4.79
N GLY A 156 -19.25 0.09 4.64
CA GLY A 156 -18.11 0.66 5.34
C GLY A 156 -17.19 1.39 4.37
N GLN A 157 -16.41 2.35 4.89
CA GLN A 157 -15.30 2.89 4.13
C GLN A 157 -14.11 1.94 4.22
N LEU A 158 -13.50 1.62 3.08
CA LEU A 158 -12.25 0.86 3.01
C LEU A 158 -11.11 1.81 2.64
N GLY A 159 -10.05 1.81 3.43
CA GLY A 159 -8.78 2.40 3.01
C GLY A 159 -8.21 1.62 1.83
N ILE A 160 -7.46 2.29 0.96
CA ILE A 160 -6.63 1.64 -0.04
C ILE A 160 -5.20 1.76 0.46
N ASP A 161 -4.57 0.62 0.75
CA ASP A 161 -3.19 0.52 1.21
C ASP A 161 -2.35 -0.27 0.19
N THR A 162 -1.64 0.42 -0.70
CA THR A 162 -0.78 -0.23 -1.70
C THR A 162 0.50 -0.81 -1.10
N GLY A 163 0.79 -0.58 0.18
CA GLY A 163 1.88 -1.23 0.92
C GLY A 163 1.45 -2.54 1.58
N ASP A 164 0.15 -2.72 1.84
CA ASP A 164 -0.40 -3.95 2.41
C ASP A 164 -0.63 -5.04 1.35
N SER A 165 -0.57 -6.29 1.77
CA SER A 165 -0.66 -7.46 0.89
C SER A 165 -1.96 -8.25 0.99
N ALA A 166 -2.78 -7.97 2.00
CA ALA A 166 -4.07 -8.60 2.18
C ALA A 166 -5.05 -8.17 1.08
N ASP A 167 -6.09 -8.98 0.88
CA ASP A 167 -7.20 -8.55 0.04
C ASP A 167 -8.09 -7.57 0.80
N LEU A 168 -8.48 -7.94 2.02
CA LEU A 168 -9.32 -7.15 2.90
C LEU A 168 -8.88 -7.34 4.35
N GLN A 169 -8.60 -6.24 5.04
CA GLN A 169 -8.44 -6.23 6.48
C GLN A 169 -9.61 -5.50 7.13
N LEU A 170 -10.20 -6.11 8.15
CA LEU A 170 -11.32 -5.54 8.90
C LEU A 170 -10.91 -5.27 10.35
N GLY A 171 -11.49 -4.24 10.96
CA GLY A 171 -11.37 -4.04 12.40
C GLY A 171 -11.75 -5.32 13.15
N ARG A 172 -11.03 -5.67 14.22
CA ARG A 172 -11.17 -6.98 14.88
C ARG A 172 -12.59 -7.27 15.36
N GLU A 173 -13.31 -6.25 15.82
CA GLU A 173 -14.73 -6.38 16.20
C GLU A 173 -15.60 -6.82 15.02
N ALA A 174 -15.47 -6.17 13.87
CA ALA A 174 -16.21 -6.53 12.65
C ALA A 174 -15.83 -7.93 12.16
N PHE A 175 -14.54 -8.28 12.21
CA PHE A 175 -14.06 -9.61 11.86
C PHE A 175 -14.69 -10.70 12.76
N GLU A 176 -14.66 -10.52 14.08
CA GLU A 176 -15.23 -11.50 15.03
C GLU A 176 -16.76 -11.58 14.92
N TRP A 177 -17.44 -10.47 14.61
CA TRP A 177 -18.88 -10.49 14.33
C TRP A 177 -19.21 -11.34 13.09
N LEU A 178 -18.46 -11.15 11.99
CA LEU A 178 -18.60 -11.97 10.78
C LEU A 178 -18.28 -13.44 11.04
N ARG A 179 -17.27 -13.70 11.87
CA ARG A 179 -16.84 -15.04 12.27
C ARG A 179 -17.91 -15.76 13.07
N ALA A 180 -18.46 -15.11 14.09
CA ALA A 180 -19.52 -15.66 14.93
C ALA A 180 -20.79 -15.95 14.12
N GLY A 181 -21.12 -15.08 13.16
CA GLY A 181 -22.24 -15.24 12.24
C GLY A 181 -22.02 -16.28 11.13
N ARG A 182 -20.85 -16.94 11.06
CA ARG A 182 -20.45 -17.87 9.98
C ARG A 182 -20.62 -17.27 8.57
N ARG A 183 -20.41 -15.97 8.44
CA ARG A 183 -20.56 -15.23 7.17
C ARG A 183 -19.33 -15.38 6.25
N PHE A 184 -18.32 -16.15 6.65
CA PHE A 184 -17.17 -16.50 5.84
C PHE A 184 -16.79 -17.99 6.00
N SER A 185 -16.05 -18.53 5.03
CA SER A 185 -15.46 -19.87 5.13
C SER A 185 -14.08 -19.80 5.80
N ALA A 186 -13.88 -20.43 6.94
CA ALA A 186 -12.60 -20.38 7.66
C ALA A 186 -11.46 -20.93 6.80
N MET A 187 -10.36 -20.17 6.71
CA MET A 187 -9.17 -20.52 5.92
C MET A 187 -7.98 -20.95 6.79
N GLY A 188 -8.05 -20.72 8.11
CA GLY A 188 -7.02 -21.08 9.06
C GLY A 188 -6.29 -19.85 9.59
N LEU A 189 -4.96 -19.84 9.51
CA LEU A 189 -4.12 -18.72 9.90
C LEU A 189 -3.45 -18.12 8.65
N ALA A 190 -3.54 -16.82 8.49
CA ALA A 190 -2.70 -16.03 7.59
C ALA A 190 -1.44 -15.56 8.33
N SER A 191 -0.32 -15.51 7.61
CA SER A 191 0.92 -14.93 8.11
C SER A 191 1.18 -13.60 7.44
N SER A 192 1.36 -12.55 8.23
CA SER A 192 1.81 -11.24 7.76
C SER A 192 3.15 -10.90 8.38
N SER A 193 3.95 -10.09 7.69
CA SER A 193 5.18 -9.51 8.22
C SER A 193 5.06 -8.00 8.18
N ASP A 194 5.30 -7.32 9.29
CA ASP A 194 5.34 -5.87 9.32
C ASP A 194 6.75 -5.34 8.98
N ALA A 195 6.90 -4.01 8.90
CA ALA A 195 8.17 -3.36 8.61
C ALA A 195 9.26 -3.56 9.69
N SER A 196 8.91 -4.17 10.83
CA SER A 196 9.89 -4.61 11.84
C SER A 196 10.40 -6.04 11.61
N SER A 197 9.97 -6.69 10.51
CA SER A 197 10.24 -8.10 10.20
C SER A 197 9.66 -9.09 11.21
N GLN A 198 8.72 -8.66 12.05
CA GLN A 198 7.98 -9.56 12.92
C GLN A 198 6.89 -10.27 12.11
N ILE A 199 6.86 -11.59 12.24
CA ILE A 199 5.81 -12.42 11.64
C ILE A 199 4.64 -12.50 12.63
N ARG A 200 3.45 -12.11 12.18
CA ARG A 200 2.19 -12.26 12.91
C ARG A 200 1.38 -13.38 12.28
N HIS A 201 0.68 -14.14 13.11
CA HIS A 201 -0.26 -15.16 12.67
C HIS A 201 -1.65 -14.73 13.09
N GLU A 202 -2.52 -14.44 12.13
CA GLU A 202 -3.88 -13.97 12.39
C GLU A 202 -4.89 -14.96 11.79
N PRO A 203 -6.07 -15.15 12.43
CA PRO A 203 -7.15 -15.91 11.83
C PRO A 203 -7.54 -15.33 10.47
N SER A 204 -7.78 -16.20 9.49
CA SER A 204 -8.26 -15.79 8.16
C SER A 204 -9.50 -16.54 7.70
N GLY A 205 -10.25 -15.87 6.82
CA GLY A 205 -11.50 -16.38 6.26
C GLY A 205 -11.71 -15.95 4.83
N LEU A 206 -12.64 -16.62 4.14
CA LEU A 206 -13.06 -16.27 2.79
C LEU A 206 -14.45 -15.62 2.81
N LEU A 207 -14.51 -14.32 2.52
CA LEU A 207 -15.72 -13.51 2.57
C LEU A 207 -16.27 -13.28 1.16
N SER A 208 -17.57 -13.54 0.97
CA SER A 208 -18.31 -13.19 -0.24
C SER A 208 -19.16 -11.94 -0.02
N GLY A 209 -19.64 -11.32 -1.11
CA GLY A 209 -20.64 -10.25 -1.01
C GLY A 209 -20.04 -8.86 -0.76
N VAL A 210 -18.73 -8.69 -0.97
CA VAL A 210 -18.08 -7.38 -0.96
C VAL A 210 -18.36 -6.70 -2.30
N SER A 211 -18.72 -5.42 -2.26
CA SER A 211 -18.93 -4.60 -3.46
C SER A 211 -18.19 -3.28 -3.36
N ILE A 212 -17.66 -2.81 -4.49
CA ILE A 212 -17.10 -1.46 -4.63
C ILE A 212 -17.87 -0.78 -5.75
N GLY A 213 -18.60 0.29 -5.41
CA GLY A 213 -19.57 0.89 -6.31
C GLY A 213 -20.64 -0.11 -6.73
N GLN A 214 -20.79 -0.34 -8.04
CA GLN A 214 -21.77 -1.30 -8.59
C GLN A 214 -21.14 -2.66 -8.92
N ARG A 215 -19.87 -2.88 -8.57
CA ARG A 215 -19.15 -4.12 -8.87
C ARG A 215 -19.03 -5.01 -7.65
N MET A 216 -19.54 -6.23 -7.77
CA MET A 216 -19.27 -7.30 -6.83
C MET A 216 -17.83 -7.79 -6.99
N MET A 217 -17.13 -7.89 -5.87
CA MET A 217 -15.79 -8.44 -5.82
C MET A 217 -15.85 -9.98 -5.80
N PRO A 218 -14.79 -10.68 -6.26
CA PRO A 218 -14.65 -12.10 -5.99
C PRO A 218 -14.61 -12.33 -4.48
N LYS A 219 -14.68 -13.60 -4.03
CA LYS A 219 -14.52 -13.86 -2.61
C LYS A 219 -13.13 -13.45 -2.15
N LEU A 220 -13.05 -12.68 -1.07
CA LEU A 220 -11.81 -12.07 -0.59
C LEU A 220 -11.29 -12.81 0.65
N GLU A 221 -9.97 -12.97 0.74
CA GLU A 221 -9.34 -13.34 2.00
C GLU A 221 -9.49 -12.16 2.96
N VAL A 222 -10.04 -12.42 4.14
CA VAL A 222 -10.24 -11.44 5.19
C VAL A 222 -9.43 -11.80 6.43
N THR A 223 -8.73 -10.82 6.97
CA THR A 223 -7.98 -10.91 8.23
C THR A 223 -8.34 -9.75 9.16
N PRO A 224 -8.22 -9.91 10.48
CA PRO A 224 -8.40 -8.81 11.42
C PRO A 224 -7.22 -7.82 11.35
N VAL A 225 -7.49 -6.56 11.63
CA VAL A 225 -6.49 -5.51 11.83
C VAL A 225 -6.87 -4.62 13.01
N ASP A 226 -5.88 -4.31 13.86
CA ASP A 226 -5.94 -3.26 14.88
C ASP A 226 -4.52 -2.69 15.09
N PRO A 227 -4.36 -1.39 15.39
CA PRO A 227 -5.39 -0.34 15.47
C PRO A 227 -5.65 0.37 14.12
N PHE A 228 -5.18 -0.19 13.00
CA PHE A 228 -5.26 0.44 11.69
C PHE A 228 -6.70 0.38 11.14
N PRO A 229 -7.17 1.38 10.36
CA PRO A 229 -8.49 1.32 9.75
C PRO A 229 -8.63 0.12 8.80
N GLN A 230 -9.86 -0.37 8.64
CA GLN A 230 -10.16 -1.39 7.65
C GLN A 230 -9.78 -0.93 6.24
N HIS A 231 -9.16 -1.81 5.46
CA HIS A 231 -8.57 -1.44 4.18
C HIS A 231 -8.43 -2.64 3.25
N VAL A 232 -8.16 -2.34 1.99
CA VAL A 232 -7.80 -3.30 0.96
C VAL A 232 -6.35 -3.08 0.57
N GLY A 233 -5.62 -4.17 0.44
CA GLY A 233 -4.23 -4.17 0.03
C GLY A 233 -4.03 -4.47 -1.45
N LEU A 234 -2.78 -4.63 -1.84
CA LEU A 234 -2.41 -5.13 -3.17
C LEU A 234 -2.94 -6.54 -3.46
N GLY A 235 -3.32 -7.31 -2.45
CA GLY A 235 -4.01 -8.59 -2.63
C GLY A 235 -5.26 -8.41 -3.49
N LEU A 236 -6.13 -7.43 -3.15
CA LEU A 236 -7.32 -7.13 -3.93
C LEU A 236 -6.97 -6.40 -5.23
N LEU A 237 -6.11 -5.38 -5.15
CA LEU A 237 -5.80 -4.53 -6.32
C LEU A 237 -5.20 -5.34 -7.46
N SER A 238 -4.41 -6.38 -7.17
CA SER A 238 -3.82 -7.28 -8.18
C SER A 238 -4.80 -8.27 -8.81
N LYS A 239 -6.04 -8.38 -8.30
CA LYS A 239 -7.12 -9.16 -8.94
C LYS A 239 -7.86 -8.37 -10.01
N MET A 240 -7.60 -7.07 -10.11
CA MET A 240 -8.15 -6.19 -11.13
C MET A 240 -7.23 -6.20 -12.35
N ASP A 241 -7.79 -6.07 -13.56
CA ASP A 241 -6.99 -5.96 -14.78
C ASP A 241 -6.22 -4.62 -14.79
N ARG A 242 -6.89 -3.57 -14.31
CA ARG A 242 -6.37 -2.21 -14.24
C ARG A 242 -6.94 -1.48 -13.05
N VAL A 243 -6.14 -0.59 -12.48
CA VAL A 243 -6.50 0.27 -11.35
C VAL A 243 -5.94 1.67 -11.59
N GLU A 244 -6.71 2.68 -11.24
CA GLU A 244 -6.29 4.08 -11.23
C GLU A 244 -6.66 4.78 -9.92
N LEU A 245 -5.64 5.39 -9.30
CA LEU A 245 -5.76 6.33 -8.20
C LEU A 245 -5.59 7.73 -8.76
N ASP A 246 -6.70 8.43 -9.00
CA ASP A 246 -6.69 9.80 -9.47
C ASP A 246 -7.02 10.74 -8.31
N PHE A 247 -5.93 11.23 -7.71
CA PHE A 247 -5.99 12.15 -6.57
C PHE A 247 -6.44 13.56 -6.95
N ARG A 248 -6.47 13.92 -8.24
CA ARG A 248 -6.91 15.23 -8.71
C ARG A 248 -8.43 15.33 -8.75
N HIS A 249 -9.05 14.25 -9.20
CA HIS A 249 -10.51 14.16 -9.32
C HIS A 249 -11.13 13.33 -8.19
N PHE A 250 -10.35 12.94 -7.18
CA PHE A 250 -10.81 12.17 -6.03
C PHE A 250 -11.58 10.91 -6.47
N ARG A 251 -10.98 10.14 -7.38
CA ARG A 251 -11.60 8.91 -7.90
C ARG A 251 -10.65 7.72 -7.83
N PHE A 252 -11.23 6.58 -7.50
CA PHE A 252 -10.65 5.27 -7.66
C PHE A 252 -11.39 4.55 -8.78
N CYS A 253 -10.69 4.21 -9.85
CA CYS A 253 -11.27 3.53 -11.01
C CYS A 253 -10.60 2.18 -11.23
N PHE A 254 -11.36 1.20 -11.72
CA PHE A 254 -10.83 -0.13 -11.98
C PHE A 254 -11.60 -0.89 -13.05
N ASP A 255 -10.91 -1.87 -13.65
CA ASP A 255 -11.48 -2.91 -14.49
C ASP A 255 -11.30 -4.27 -13.82
N MET A 256 -12.36 -5.06 -13.81
CA MET A 256 -12.27 -6.46 -13.42
C MET A 256 -11.97 -7.35 -14.63
N PRO A 257 -11.18 -8.43 -14.47
CA PRO A 257 -11.06 -9.46 -15.48
C PRO A 257 -12.43 -10.06 -15.78
N ALA A 258 -12.61 -10.55 -17.01
CA ALA A 258 -13.85 -11.20 -17.45
C ALA A 258 -14.27 -12.39 -16.56
N LYS A 259 -13.29 -13.01 -15.87
CA LYS A 259 -13.50 -14.09 -14.89
C LYS A 259 -12.70 -13.78 -13.61
N PRO A 260 -13.27 -13.01 -12.68
CA PRO A 260 -12.64 -12.74 -11.39
C PRO A 260 -12.36 -14.04 -10.63
N VAL A 261 -11.19 -14.13 -10.01
CA VAL A 261 -10.75 -15.32 -9.29
C VAL A 261 -10.88 -15.08 -7.79
N ASP A 262 -11.60 -15.97 -7.11
CA ASP A 262 -11.67 -16.01 -5.65
C ASP A 262 -10.28 -16.10 -5.04
N SER A 263 -10.14 -15.47 -3.89
CA SER A 263 -8.92 -15.51 -3.10
C SER A 263 -8.56 -16.92 -2.69
N LYS A 264 -7.26 -17.15 -2.67
CA LYS A 264 -6.62 -18.36 -2.16
C LYS A 264 -5.70 -17.90 -1.05
N VAL A 265 -5.45 -18.77 -0.07
CA VAL A 265 -4.51 -18.51 1.02
C VAL A 265 -3.21 -17.95 0.45
N SER A 266 -2.96 -16.66 0.66
CA SER A 266 -1.76 -16.00 0.20
C SER A 266 -0.73 -15.96 1.33
N TRP A 267 0.51 -16.33 1.00
CA TRP A 267 1.66 -16.27 1.93
C TRP A 267 2.62 -15.14 1.55
N VAL A 268 2.15 -14.19 0.73
CA VAL A 268 3.01 -13.43 -0.17
C VAL A 268 2.64 -11.96 -0.22
N GLY A 269 3.60 -11.11 0.15
CA GLY A 269 3.53 -9.67 -0.01
C GLY A 269 3.52 -9.23 -1.47
N ALA A 270 2.65 -8.33 -1.87
CA ALA A 270 2.78 -7.63 -3.14
C ALA A 270 3.33 -6.22 -2.88
N ALA A 271 4.10 -5.67 -3.82
CA ALA A 271 4.56 -4.29 -3.75
C ALA A 271 4.70 -3.71 -5.16
N LEU A 272 4.40 -2.43 -5.37
CA LEU A 272 4.65 -1.77 -6.65
C LEU A 272 6.13 -1.34 -6.70
N VAL A 273 6.96 -1.97 -7.53
CA VAL A 273 8.43 -1.78 -7.52
C VAL A 273 8.90 -1.01 -8.76
N ARG A 274 9.92 -0.17 -8.61
CA ARG A 274 10.67 0.41 -9.76
C ARG A 274 11.82 -0.52 -10.17
N ALA A 275 11.94 -0.86 -11.46
CA ALA A 275 13.12 -1.51 -12.05
C ALA A 275 13.93 -0.52 -12.90
N GLN A 276 15.14 -0.92 -13.31
CA GLN A 276 16.08 -0.05 -14.03
C GLN A 276 15.54 0.44 -15.39
N ASP A 277 14.58 -0.27 -16.01
CA ASP A 277 13.99 0.07 -17.32
C ASP A 277 12.49 0.48 -17.27
N GLY A 278 11.93 0.72 -16.07
CA GLY A 278 10.51 1.07 -15.92
C GLY A 278 9.95 0.79 -14.53
N TYR A 279 8.62 0.84 -14.37
CA TYR A 279 7.94 0.46 -13.13
C TYR A 279 7.18 -0.85 -13.33
N PRO A 280 7.83 -2.02 -13.13
CA PRO A 280 7.13 -3.29 -13.15
C PRO A 280 6.31 -3.47 -11.88
N ILE A 281 5.11 -4.04 -12.03
CA ILE A 281 4.35 -4.56 -10.91
C ILE A 281 5.01 -5.87 -10.48
N VAL A 282 5.47 -5.97 -9.22
CA VAL A 282 6.14 -7.17 -8.72
C VAL A 282 5.33 -7.78 -7.58
N CYS A 283 4.74 -8.94 -7.83
CA CYS A 283 4.29 -9.83 -6.76
C CYS A 283 5.57 -10.44 -6.14
N SER A 284 5.86 -10.23 -4.85
CA SER A 284 6.96 -11.00 -4.24
C SER A 284 6.58 -12.49 -4.28
N ARG A 285 7.50 -13.42 -4.05
CA ARG A 285 7.14 -14.80 -3.71
C ARG A 285 7.99 -15.17 -2.53
N SER A 286 7.38 -15.46 -1.39
CA SER A 286 8.07 -16.13 -0.30
C SER A 286 8.63 -17.45 -0.83
N ARG A 287 9.96 -17.60 -0.84
CA ARG A 287 10.59 -18.90 -1.09
C ARG A 287 10.22 -19.81 0.08
N ARG A 288 9.58 -20.95 -0.21
CA ARG A 288 9.65 -22.10 0.70
C ARG A 288 11.13 -22.41 0.91
N THR A 289 11.62 -22.23 2.12
CA THR A 289 12.92 -22.77 2.57
C THR A 289 12.81 -24.29 2.66
N GLY A 290 12.86 -24.93 1.49
CA GLY A 290 12.99 -26.37 1.34
C GLY A 290 14.12 -26.66 0.37
N GLY A 291 15.27 -27.06 0.90
CA GLY A 291 16.30 -27.88 0.24
C GLY A 291 16.77 -27.47 -1.16
N SER A 292 17.93 -26.81 -1.20
CA SER A 292 18.97 -26.86 -2.25
C SER A 292 18.57 -27.32 -3.66
N ARG A 293 18.44 -26.36 -4.59
CA ARG A 293 19.06 -26.39 -5.93
C ARG A 293 18.85 -25.02 -6.60
N VAL A 294 19.96 -24.39 -6.97
CA VAL A 294 19.99 -23.13 -7.71
C VAL A 294 19.53 -23.38 -9.14
N ALA A 295 18.40 -22.81 -9.52
CA ALA A 295 18.05 -22.52 -10.91
C ALA A 295 17.67 -21.04 -10.98
N ALA A 296 18.29 -20.31 -11.91
CA ALA A 296 17.98 -18.92 -12.20
C ALA A 296 16.49 -18.78 -12.54
N SER A 297 15.71 -18.25 -11.59
CA SER A 297 14.28 -18.07 -11.71
C SER A 297 14.01 -16.78 -12.50
N LYS A 298 13.48 -16.93 -13.72
CA LYS A 298 12.89 -15.83 -14.47
C LYS A 298 11.83 -15.13 -13.60
N GLN A 299 11.90 -13.81 -13.47
CA GLN A 299 10.78 -12.99 -12.98
C GLN A 299 9.56 -13.35 -13.83
N LYS A 300 8.52 -13.92 -13.21
CA LYS A 300 7.21 -14.03 -13.83
C LYS A 300 6.45 -12.78 -13.44
N THR A 301 6.03 -12.00 -14.43
CA THR A 301 4.91 -11.08 -14.31
C THR A 301 3.71 -11.85 -13.77
N CYS A 302 2.98 -11.22 -12.86
CA CYS A 302 1.61 -11.60 -12.55
C CYS A 302 0.82 -11.47 -13.87
#